data_AF-A0A396HBB0-F1
#
_entry.id   AF-A0A396HBB0-F1
#
_cell.length_a   1.000
_cell.length_b   1.000
_cell.length_c   1.000
_cell.angle_alpha   90.00
_cell.angle_beta   90.00
_cell.angle_gamma   90.00
#
_symmetry.space_group_name_H-M   'P 1'
#
loop_
_entity.id
_entity.type
_entity.pdbx_description
1 polymer ?
#
loop_
_entity_poly.entity_id
_entity_poly.type
_entity_poly.pdbx_seq_one_letter_code
_entity_poly.pdbx_strand_id
1 'polypeptide(L)'
;MAFPGFMNIAALTLCIFVLANCNHQVQASSRAFSGKESKISPGNGLCASWVTIHGYKCQELEVTTKDGYILSIQRIPEGRSEVKNNVTKKKEPVIVQHGVAVDGATWFLNSPKQNLPMILADNGFDVWVTNTRGTKYSRKHTSLDPSNKKYWDWSWDELVTDEMPAIFDFVSKQTGEQKINYIGHSLGTLVALVSLSEGKWVNQVKSVALLSPIAYLSKVKTVLGQVGARSLLGEVVNLINRTNSSYS
;
A
#
# COMPACT_ATOMS: atom_id res chain seq x y z
N MET A 1 42.13 -2.29 -29.60
CA MET A 1 41.43 -3.22 -28.68
C MET A 1 41.60 -2.71 -27.27
N ALA A 2 40.52 -2.35 -26.58
CA ALA A 2 40.48 -2.17 -25.14
C ALA A 2 39.02 -2.36 -24.68
N PHE A 3 38.77 -3.39 -23.86
CA PHE A 3 37.47 -3.72 -23.29
C PHE A 3 37.19 -2.83 -22.06
N PRO A 4 36.05 -2.11 -21.96
CA PRO A 4 35.62 -1.49 -20.72
C PRO A 4 34.53 -2.37 -20.08
N GLY A 5 34.93 -3.34 -19.24
CA GLY A 5 33.98 -4.28 -18.63
C GLY A 5 34.16 -4.58 -17.14
N PHE A 6 35.28 -4.18 -16.53
CA PHE A 6 35.66 -4.72 -15.22
C PHE A 6 35.53 -3.75 -14.03
N MET A 7 35.38 -2.43 -14.26
CA MET A 7 35.29 -1.46 -13.16
C MET A 7 33.94 -1.42 -12.43
N ASN A 8 32.85 -1.89 -13.06
CA ASN A 8 31.49 -1.80 -12.47
C ASN A 8 31.18 -2.95 -11.49
N ILE A 9 31.83 -4.11 -11.66
CA ILE A 9 31.60 -5.27 -10.79
C ILE A 9 32.30 -5.06 -9.45
N ALA A 10 33.50 -4.46 -9.46
CA ALA A 10 34.28 -4.15 -8.26
C ALA A 10 33.57 -3.14 -7.34
N ALA A 11 32.88 -2.13 -7.90
CA ALA A 11 32.10 -1.17 -7.12
C ALA A 11 30.86 -1.83 -6.49
N LEU A 12 30.21 -2.75 -7.22
CA LEU A 12 29.04 -3.48 -6.73
C LEU A 12 29.40 -4.49 -5.64
N THR A 13 30.51 -5.21 -5.79
CA THR A 13 31.02 -6.12 -4.75
C THR A 13 31.53 -5.36 -3.54
N LEU A 14 32.12 -4.17 -3.70
CA LEU A 14 32.52 -3.31 -2.58
C LEU A 14 31.31 -2.75 -1.82
N CYS A 15 30.22 -2.38 -2.49
CA CYS A 15 28.98 -2.00 -1.81
C CYS A 15 28.35 -3.17 -1.03
N ILE A 16 28.39 -4.39 -1.58
CA ILE A 16 27.89 -5.60 -0.88
C ILE A 16 28.81 -5.94 0.32
N PHE A 17 30.13 -5.80 0.18
CA PHE A 17 31.09 -6.05 1.28
C PHE A 17 31.01 -5.01 2.41
N VAL A 18 30.77 -3.74 2.07
CA VAL A 18 30.58 -2.67 3.08
C VAL A 18 29.25 -2.86 3.80
N LEU A 19 28.19 -3.31 3.14
CA LEU A 19 26.93 -3.67 3.80
C LEU A 19 27.02 -4.97 4.62
N ALA A 20 27.89 -5.90 4.23
CA ALA A 20 28.09 -7.17 4.94
C ALA A 20 29.02 -7.08 6.17
N ASN A 21 29.90 -6.07 6.24
CA ASN A 21 30.87 -5.92 7.35
C ASN A 21 30.65 -4.65 8.20
N CYS A 22 29.60 -3.87 7.92
CA CYS A 22 29.19 -2.82 8.83
C CYS A 22 28.50 -3.49 10.03
N ASN A 23 29.26 -3.67 11.12
CA ASN A 23 28.75 -4.11 12.42
C ASN A 23 27.78 -3.04 12.98
N HIS A 24 26.56 -3.03 12.48
CA HIS A 24 25.42 -2.61 13.27
C HIS A 24 24.76 -3.87 13.82
N GLN A 25 24.91 -4.02 15.14
CA GLN A 25 24.27 -5.05 15.93
C GLN A 25 22.74 -4.89 15.84
N VAL A 26 22.13 -5.51 14.84
CA VAL A 26 20.69 -5.76 14.78
C VAL A 26 20.53 -7.25 14.54
N GLN A 27 20.13 -7.98 15.58
CA GLN A 27 19.84 -9.40 15.51
C GLN A 27 18.61 -9.63 14.61
N ALA A 28 18.83 -9.89 13.33
CA ALA A 28 17.83 -10.48 12.45
C ALA A 28 18.06 -11.99 12.43
N SER A 29 17.32 -12.72 13.28
CA SER A 29 17.29 -14.18 13.26
C SER A 29 16.52 -14.65 12.04
N SER A 30 17.21 -15.28 11.10
CA SER A 30 16.63 -16.05 10.00
C SER A 30 15.98 -17.31 10.57
N ARG A 31 14.66 -17.27 10.77
CA ARG A 31 13.83 -18.48 10.90
C ARG A 31 12.79 -18.50 9.80
N ALA A 32 12.81 -19.61 9.08
CA ALA A 32 11.86 -19.99 8.05
C ALA A 32 10.41 -19.74 8.51
N PHE A 33 9.60 -19.21 7.58
CA PHE A 33 8.17 -19.03 7.74
C PHE A 33 7.49 -20.39 7.83
N SER A 34 7.48 -20.97 9.04
CA SER A 34 6.65 -22.08 9.44
C SER A 34 5.55 -21.53 10.33
N GLY A 35 4.30 -21.85 9.98
CA GLY A 35 3.10 -21.23 10.53
C GLY A 35 2.97 -21.31 12.05
N LYS A 36 2.49 -20.19 12.60
CA LYS A 36 1.52 -20.13 13.70
C LYS A 36 0.84 -18.78 13.63
N GLU A 37 -0.47 -18.78 13.40
CA GLU A 37 -1.29 -17.59 13.58
C GLU A 37 -1.13 -17.11 15.02
N SER A 38 -0.57 -15.91 15.18
CA SER A 38 -0.57 -15.24 16.47
C SER A 38 -1.98 -14.71 16.73
N LYS A 39 -2.65 -15.24 17.76
CA LYS A 39 -3.89 -14.66 18.29
C LYS A 39 -3.69 -13.16 18.54
N ILE A 40 -4.48 -12.34 17.86
CA ILE A 40 -4.45 -10.88 17.97
C ILE A 40 -4.98 -10.50 19.35
N SER A 41 -4.13 -9.94 20.19
CA SER A 41 -4.52 -9.28 21.44
C SER A 41 -5.18 -7.92 21.12
N PRO A 42 -6.22 -7.48 21.86
CA PRO A 42 -7.01 -6.29 21.53
C PRO A 42 -6.30 -4.97 21.89
N GLY A 43 -5.11 -4.76 21.29
CA GLY A 43 -4.27 -3.55 21.42
C GLY A 43 -3.24 -3.37 20.28
N ASN A 44 -3.29 -4.16 19.20
CA ASN A 44 -2.20 -4.32 18.21
C ASN A 44 -2.57 -3.90 16.76
N GLY A 45 -3.43 -2.90 16.59
CA GLY A 45 -3.77 -2.35 15.28
C GLY A 45 -2.65 -1.49 14.67
N LEU A 46 -2.76 -1.14 13.38
CA LEU A 46 -1.82 -0.19 12.74
C LEU A 46 -1.85 1.16 13.47
N CYS A 47 -3.05 1.62 13.84
CA CYS A 47 -3.22 2.88 14.57
C CYS A 47 -2.46 2.86 15.90
N ALA A 48 -2.67 1.81 16.70
CA ALA A 48 -2.04 1.66 18.01
C ALA A 48 -0.52 1.53 17.92
N SER A 49 -0.02 0.87 16.87
CA SER A 49 1.41 0.57 16.71
C SER A 49 2.21 1.74 16.14
N TRP A 50 1.62 2.52 15.23
CA TRP A 50 2.37 3.47 14.39
C TRP A 50 1.89 4.91 14.49
N VAL A 51 0.66 5.15 14.98
CA VAL A 51 0.03 6.48 14.88
C VAL A 51 -0.21 7.10 16.25
N THR A 52 -0.91 6.39 17.14
CA THR A 52 -1.30 6.93 18.44
C THR A 52 -0.12 7.12 19.39
N ILE A 53 0.95 6.32 19.24
CA ILE A 53 2.21 6.48 19.99
C ILE A 53 2.86 7.86 19.79
N HIS A 54 2.49 8.57 18.72
CA HIS A 54 2.99 9.91 18.41
C HIS A 54 2.00 11.02 18.80
N GLY A 55 0.87 10.69 19.44
CA GLY A 55 -0.13 11.62 19.94
C GLY A 55 -1.21 12.04 18.92
N TYR A 56 -1.32 11.34 17.79
CA TYR A 56 -2.42 11.54 16.82
C TYR A 56 -3.64 10.70 17.19
N LYS A 57 -4.84 11.20 16.88
CA LYS A 57 -6.05 10.35 16.84
C LYS A 57 -6.02 9.47 15.59
N CYS A 58 -6.45 8.23 15.73
CA CYS A 58 -6.49 7.29 14.61
C CYS A 58 -7.68 6.36 14.77
N GLN A 59 -8.44 6.15 13.69
CA GLN A 59 -9.57 5.24 13.62
C GLN A 59 -9.20 4.06 12.74
N GLU A 60 -9.56 2.84 13.15
CA GLU A 60 -9.46 1.64 12.32
C GLU A 60 -10.85 1.31 11.79
N LEU A 61 -10.96 1.29 10.46
CA LEU A 61 -12.20 1.11 9.74
C LEU A 61 -12.05 -0.08 8.79
N GLU A 62 -13.17 -0.69 8.43
CA GLU A 62 -13.21 -1.79 7.49
C GLU A 62 -14.12 -1.45 6.31
N VAL A 63 -13.70 -1.86 5.11
CA VAL A 63 -14.46 -1.72 3.87
C VAL A 63 -14.56 -3.08 3.20
N THR A 64 -15.77 -3.50 2.88
CA THR A 64 -16.01 -4.76 2.17
C THR A 64 -16.16 -4.50 0.67
N THR A 65 -15.35 -5.16 -0.14
CA THR A 65 -15.42 -5.11 -1.60
C THR A 65 -16.59 -5.93 -2.12
N LYS A 66 -16.98 -5.73 -3.39
CA LYS A 66 -18.09 -6.48 -4.01
C LYS A 66 -17.85 -7.99 -4.05
N ASP A 67 -16.60 -8.39 -4.27
CA ASP A 67 -16.17 -9.78 -4.29
C ASP A 67 -15.90 -10.36 -2.89
N GLY A 68 -16.03 -9.55 -1.82
CA GLY A 68 -16.10 -10.03 -0.44
C GLY A 68 -14.82 -9.90 0.38
N TYR A 69 -13.76 -9.27 -0.13
CA TYR A 69 -12.58 -8.94 0.67
C TYR A 69 -12.91 -7.84 1.66
N ILE A 70 -12.38 -7.95 2.88
CA ILE A 70 -12.57 -6.96 3.94
C ILE A 70 -11.23 -6.24 4.14
N LEU A 71 -11.20 -4.97 3.75
CA LEU A 71 -10.02 -4.11 3.72
C LEU A 71 -9.94 -3.26 4.97
N SER A 72 -8.77 -3.19 5.59
CA SER A 72 -8.52 -2.29 6.72
C SER A 72 -8.07 -0.91 6.23
N ILE A 73 -8.69 0.14 6.76
CA ILE A 73 -8.37 1.54 6.46
C ILE A 73 -8.11 2.27 7.78
N GLN A 74 -7.02 3.01 7.86
CA GLN A 74 -6.71 3.86 9.00
C GLN A 74 -7.01 5.32 8.67
N ARG A 75 -7.80 5.97 9.51
CA ARG A 75 -8.14 7.39 9.37
C ARG A 75 -7.45 8.23 10.45
N ILE A 76 -6.70 9.24 10.03
CA ILE A 76 -6.11 10.28 10.89
C ILE A 76 -6.87 11.58 10.61
N PRO A 77 -7.92 11.89 11.40
CA PRO A 77 -8.85 12.97 11.07
C PRO A 77 -8.31 14.37 11.37
N GLU A 78 -7.21 14.50 12.10
CA GLU A 78 -6.66 15.77 12.52
C GLU A 78 -5.20 15.69 12.96
N GLY A 79 -4.49 16.81 12.83
CA GLY A 79 -3.13 17.00 13.32
C GLY A 79 -3.04 17.13 14.85
N ARG A 80 -1.85 16.95 15.41
CA ARG A 80 -1.64 16.90 16.88
C ARG A 80 -1.99 18.20 17.60
N SER A 81 -1.71 19.34 16.97
CA SER A 81 -2.03 20.65 17.55
C SER A 81 -3.53 20.89 17.61
N GLU A 82 -4.29 20.35 16.65
CA GLU A 82 -5.75 20.46 16.61
C GLU A 82 -6.40 19.57 17.67
N VAL A 83 -5.87 18.36 17.89
CA VAL A 83 -6.29 17.48 18.99
C VAL A 83 -6.27 18.22 20.34
N LYS A 84 -5.27 19.07 20.57
CA LYS A 84 -5.13 19.84 21.81
C LYS A 84 -6.12 21.00 21.93
N ASN A 85 -6.52 21.57 20.81
CA ASN A 85 -7.30 22.81 20.75
C ASN A 85 -8.79 22.59 20.43
N ASN A 86 -9.25 21.34 20.25
CA ASN A 86 -10.63 20.98 19.90
C ASN A 86 -11.18 21.75 18.68
N VAL A 87 -10.34 21.96 17.66
CA VAL A 87 -10.74 22.68 16.44
C VAL A 87 -11.50 21.74 15.50
N THR A 88 -12.80 21.99 15.32
CA THR A 88 -13.63 21.24 14.37
C THR A 88 -13.77 22.02 13.05
N LYS A 89 -12.89 21.73 12.10
CA LYS A 89 -12.99 22.25 10.72
C LYS A 89 -13.25 21.09 9.74
N LYS A 90 -14.08 21.34 8.72
CA LYS A 90 -14.25 20.39 7.61
C LYS A 90 -12.92 20.33 6.84
N LYS A 91 -12.27 19.17 6.86
CA LYS A 91 -10.96 18.93 6.25
C LYS A 91 -11.13 18.16 4.94
N GLU A 92 -10.26 18.45 3.99
CA GLU A 92 -10.27 17.74 2.70
C GLU A 92 -9.73 16.32 2.87
N PRO A 93 -10.43 15.30 2.34
CA PRO A 93 -9.95 13.93 2.43
C PRO A 93 -8.78 13.67 1.49
N VAL A 94 -7.82 12.89 1.98
CA VAL A 94 -6.70 12.36 1.19
C VAL A 94 -6.52 10.87 1.42
N ILE A 95 -6.60 10.08 0.35
CA ILE A 95 -6.24 8.67 0.36
C ILE A 95 -4.74 8.52 0.11
N VAL A 96 -4.08 7.69 0.90
CA VAL A 96 -2.66 7.35 0.75
C VAL A 96 -2.52 5.84 0.57
N GLN A 97 -2.20 5.43 -0.67
CA GLN A 97 -2.15 4.03 -1.11
C GLN A 97 -0.70 3.54 -1.26
N HIS A 98 -0.41 2.40 -0.65
CA HIS A 98 0.92 1.77 -0.69
C HIS A 98 1.20 1.04 -2.03
N GLY A 99 2.43 0.53 -2.16
CA GLY A 99 2.89 -0.23 -3.34
C GLY A 99 2.77 -1.75 -3.20
N VAL A 100 3.38 -2.49 -4.12
CA VAL A 100 3.41 -3.96 -4.09
C VAL A 100 4.23 -4.49 -2.91
N ALA A 101 3.82 -5.64 -2.36
CA ALA A 101 4.52 -6.36 -1.28
C ALA A 101 4.75 -5.57 0.01
N VAL A 102 4.00 -4.49 0.22
CA VAL A 102 4.00 -3.67 1.43
C VAL A 102 2.57 -3.42 1.88
N ASP A 103 2.40 -2.77 3.04
CA ASP A 103 1.10 -2.34 3.56
C ASP A 103 1.15 -0.88 4.04
N GLY A 104 0.04 -0.38 4.58
CA GLY A 104 -0.10 0.99 5.05
C GLY A 104 0.90 1.40 6.14
N ALA A 105 1.49 0.45 6.88
CA ALA A 105 2.47 0.75 7.93
C ALA A 105 3.75 1.36 7.35
N THR A 106 4.05 1.10 6.07
CA THR A 106 5.25 1.62 5.41
C THR A 106 5.32 3.15 5.34
N TRP A 107 4.17 3.83 5.39
CA TRP A 107 4.11 5.29 5.47
C TRP A 107 4.55 5.88 6.82
N PHE A 108 4.75 5.02 7.83
CA PHE A 108 5.04 5.41 9.21
C PHE A 108 6.41 4.95 9.71
N LEU A 109 7.29 4.48 8.82
CA LEU A 109 8.60 3.95 9.21
C LEU A 109 9.61 5.03 9.66
N ASN A 110 9.35 6.31 9.40
CA ASN A 110 10.21 7.41 9.81
C ASN A 110 9.64 8.14 11.05
N SER A 111 10.31 9.21 11.47
CA SER A 111 9.78 10.09 12.52
C SER A 111 8.52 10.83 12.05
N PRO A 112 7.63 11.29 12.96
CA PRO A 112 6.40 11.99 12.58
C PRO A 112 6.58 13.22 11.68
N LYS A 113 7.75 13.89 11.73
CA LYS A 113 8.06 15.04 10.89
C LYS A 113 8.44 14.66 9.45
N GLN A 114 8.57 13.37 9.17
CA GLN A 114 8.98 12.79 7.89
C GLN A 114 7.95 11.80 7.33
N ASN A 115 6.94 11.41 8.13
CA ASN A 115 5.86 10.54 7.70
C ASN A 115 4.79 11.36 6.97
N LEU A 116 4.61 11.08 5.68
CA LEU A 116 3.67 11.83 4.82
C LEU A 116 2.25 11.92 5.40
N PRO A 117 1.61 10.83 5.89
CA PRO A 117 0.27 10.93 6.49
C PRO A 117 0.19 11.88 7.68
N MET A 118 1.23 11.90 8.53
CA MET A 118 1.28 12.76 9.71
C MET A 118 1.51 14.23 9.33
N ILE A 119 2.38 14.47 8.35
CA ILE A 119 2.59 15.82 7.79
C ILE A 119 1.28 16.35 7.20
N LEU A 120 0.54 15.53 6.44
CA LEU A 120 -0.75 15.92 5.88
C LEU A 120 -1.78 16.25 6.97
N ALA A 121 -1.89 15.42 8.01
CA ALA A 121 -2.78 15.66 9.14
C ALA A 121 -2.42 16.96 9.88
N ASP A 122 -1.13 17.20 10.18
CA ASP A 122 -0.64 18.44 10.81
C ASP A 122 -0.87 19.68 9.90
N ASN A 123 -1.10 19.50 8.59
CA ASN A 123 -1.44 20.55 7.63
C ASN A 123 -2.94 20.63 7.29
N GLY A 124 -3.81 20.00 8.10
CA GLY A 124 -5.26 20.19 8.01
C GLY A 124 -5.98 19.30 6.99
N PHE A 125 -5.40 18.17 6.60
CA PHE A 125 -6.08 17.14 5.80
C PHE A 125 -6.72 16.05 6.69
N ASP A 126 -7.80 15.44 6.20
CA ASP A 126 -8.38 14.21 6.76
C ASP A 126 -7.76 13.01 6.02
N VAL A 127 -6.87 12.29 6.69
CA VAL A 127 -5.97 11.33 6.01
C VAL A 127 -6.48 9.91 6.15
N TRP A 128 -6.54 9.19 5.02
CA TRP A 128 -7.03 7.82 4.89
C TRP A 128 -5.92 6.93 4.35
N VAL A 129 -5.30 6.13 5.21
CA VAL A 129 -4.28 5.16 4.80
C VAL A 129 -4.95 3.83 4.52
N THR A 130 -4.88 3.38 3.28
CA THR A 130 -5.59 2.20 2.79
C THR A 130 -4.65 0.99 2.71
N ASN A 131 -5.20 -0.21 2.98
CA ASN A 131 -4.47 -1.46 2.85
C ASN A 131 -5.18 -2.37 1.85
N THR A 132 -4.45 -2.82 0.84
CA THR A 132 -4.94 -3.75 -0.20
C THR A 132 -5.09 -5.17 0.33
N ARG A 133 -6.02 -5.96 -0.22
CA ARG A 133 -6.27 -7.37 0.05
C ARG A 133 -4.99 -8.19 0.16
N GLY A 134 -4.99 -9.16 1.07
CA GLY A 134 -3.85 -10.06 1.31
C GLY A 134 -2.71 -9.50 2.17
N THR A 135 -2.64 -8.17 2.35
CA THR A 135 -1.71 -7.52 3.28
C THR A 135 -2.02 -7.91 4.73
N LYS A 136 -1.10 -7.59 5.66
CA LYS A 136 -1.23 -7.94 7.09
C LYS A 136 -2.56 -7.47 7.70
N TYR A 137 -3.01 -6.27 7.34
CA TYR A 137 -4.22 -5.66 7.91
C TYR A 137 -5.49 -5.96 7.11
N SER A 138 -5.38 -6.37 5.84
CA SER A 138 -6.52 -6.70 4.96
C SER A 138 -6.55 -8.18 4.56
N ARG A 139 -6.36 -9.08 5.54
CA ARG A 139 -6.35 -10.54 5.34
C ARG A 139 -7.66 -11.19 5.78
N LYS A 140 -8.79 -10.64 5.33
CA LYS A 140 -10.14 -11.12 5.67
C LYS A 140 -11.01 -11.21 4.42
N HIS A 141 -11.99 -12.11 4.47
CA HIS A 141 -13.02 -12.26 3.46
C HIS A 141 -14.34 -12.63 4.13
N THR A 142 -15.46 -12.35 3.47
CA THR A 142 -16.80 -12.76 3.92
C THR A 142 -17.05 -14.28 3.87
N SER A 143 -16.21 -15.06 3.19
CA SER A 143 -16.47 -16.48 2.89
C SER A 143 -15.22 -17.31 2.63
N LEU A 144 -14.16 -16.71 2.07
CA LEU A 144 -12.89 -17.40 1.78
C LEU A 144 -11.92 -17.36 2.98
N ASP A 145 -11.25 -18.48 3.22
CA ASP A 145 -10.19 -18.59 4.22
C ASP A 145 -8.82 -18.26 3.58
N PRO A 146 -8.00 -17.36 4.18
CA PRO A 146 -6.65 -17.04 3.70
C PRO A 146 -5.67 -18.22 3.61
N SER A 147 -5.95 -19.35 4.26
CA SER A 147 -5.18 -20.59 4.09
C SER A 147 -5.45 -21.30 2.75
N ASN A 148 -6.56 -20.97 2.07
CA ASN A 148 -6.94 -21.56 0.80
C ASN A 148 -6.39 -20.76 -0.39
N LYS A 149 -5.89 -21.47 -1.42
CA LYS A 149 -5.42 -20.86 -2.68
C LYS A 149 -6.46 -19.94 -3.34
N LYS A 150 -7.76 -20.23 -3.21
CA LYS A 150 -8.84 -19.42 -3.78
C LYS A 150 -8.89 -17.99 -3.21
N TYR A 151 -8.47 -17.80 -1.95
CA TYR A 151 -8.35 -16.46 -1.36
C TYR A 151 -7.25 -15.61 -2.04
N TRP A 152 -6.28 -16.25 -2.69
CA TRP A 152 -5.17 -15.57 -3.37
C TRP A 152 -5.40 -15.48 -4.88
N ASP A 153 -6.61 -15.80 -5.34
CA ASP A 153 -6.95 -15.91 -6.76
C ASP A 153 -7.35 -14.55 -7.37
N TRP A 154 -6.55 -13.52 -7.13
CA TRP A 154 -6.76 -12.14 -7.61
C TRP A 154 -5.44 -11.55 -8.12
N SER A 155 -5.53 -10.41 -8.78
CA SER A 155 -4.44 -9.63 -9.34
C SER A 155 -4.64 -8.14 -9.09
N TRP A 156 -3.77 -7.30 -9.64
CA TRP A 156 -3.98 -5.85 -9.64
C TRP A 156 -5.30 -5.41 -10.32
N ASP A 157 -5.90 -6.23 -11.20
CA ASP A 157 -7.18 -5.95 -11.86
C ASP A 157 -8.31 -5.77 -10.82
N GLU A 158 -8.43 -6.71 -9.87
CA GLU A 158 -9.44 -6.64 -8.81
C GLU A 158 -9.24 -5.44 -7.87
N LEU A 159 -8.01 -4.92 -7.77
CA LEU A 159 -7.77 -3.68 -7.03
C LEU A 159 -8.42 -2.49 -7.73
N VAL A 160 -8.41 -2.49 -9.06
CA VAL A 160 -8.99 -1.44 -9.90
C VAL A 160 -10.50 -1.59 -10.05
N THR A 161 -11.01 -2.81 -10.18
CA THR A 161 -12.45 -3.09 -10.41
C THR A 161 -13.27 -3.10 -9.13
N ASP A 162 -12.70 -3.56 -8.01
CA ASP A 162 -13.47 -3.84 -6.80
C ASP A 162 -12.97 -3.06 -5.58
N GLU A 163 -11.65 -3.02 -5.33
CA GLU A 163 -11.13 -2.31 -4.14
C GLU A 163 -11.27 -0.79 -4.22
N MET A 164 -10.70 -0.17 -5.26
CA MET A 164 -10.68 1.30 -5.34
C MET A 164 -12.08 1.89 -5.35
N PRO A 165 -13.07 1.38 -6.12
CA PRO A 165 -14.43 1.88 -6.05
C PRO A 165 -15.03 1.77 -4.64
N ALA A 166 -14.84 0.63 -3.95
CA ALA A 166 -15.35 0.44 -2.59
C ALA A 166 -14.73 1.43 -1.59
N ILE A 167 -13.42 1.66 -1.70
CA ILE A 167 -12.69 2.63 -0.87
C ILE A 167 -13.16 4.06 -1.14
N PHE A 168 -13.22 4.48 -2.41
CA PHE A 168 -13.64 5.84 -2.77
C PHE A 168 -15.09 6.10 -2.35
N ASP A 169 -15.99 5.14 -2.57
CA ASP A 169 -17.39 5.26 -2.12
C ASP A 169 -17.50 5.37 -0.60
N PHE A 170 -16.73 4.57 0.13
CA PHE A 170 -16.72 4.63 1.59
C PHE A 170 -16.22 5.98 2.10
N VAL A 171 -15.08 6.46 1.60
CA VAL A 171 -14.49 7.75 2.00
C VAL A 171 -15.39 8.91 1.60
N SER A 172 -15.98 8.89 0.39
CA SER A 172 -16.90 9.94 -0.09
C SER A 172 -18.10 10.06 0.85
N LYS A 173 -18.76 8.94 1.15
CA LYS A 173 -19.92 8.91 2.07
C LYS A 173 -19.54 9.40 3.46
N GLN A 174 -18.42 8.93 4.01
CA GLN A 174 -17.98 9.26 5.36
C GLN A 174 -17.53 10.73 5.50
N THR A 175 -17.21 11.40 4.39
CA THR A 175 -16.74 12.79 4.36
C THR A 175 -17.80 13.77 3.85
N GLY A 176 -19.03 13.29 3.59
CA GLY A 176 -20.14 14.11 3.10
C GLY A 176 -19.97 14.52 1.64
N GLU A 177 -19.67 13.54 0.79
CA GLU A 177 -19.51 13.65 -0.66
C GLU A 177 -18.46 14.66 -1.11
N GLN A 178 -17.38 14.80 -0.32
CA GLN A 178 -16.24 15.62 -0.71
C GLN A 178 -15.43 14.93 -1.80
N LYS A 179 -14.88 15.72 -2.73
CA LYS A 179 -13.87 15.22 -3.66
C LYS A 179 -12.57 14.88 -2.92
N ILE A 180 -11.97 13.76 -3.29
CA ILE A 180 -10.85 13.12 -2.58
C ILE A 180 -9.54 13.39 -3.29
N ASN A 181 -8.51 13.80 -2.56
CA ASN A 181 -7.13 13.81 -3.06
C ASN A 181 -6.57 12.39 -2.97
N TYR A 182 -5.83 11.93 -3.98
CA TYR A 182 -5.23 10.60 -3.98
C TYR A 182 -3.71 10.70 -4.06
N ILE A 183 -3.01 9.92 -3.24
CA ILE A 183 -1.55 9.76 -3.30
C ILE A 183 -1.26 8.27 -3.40
N GLY A 184 -0.61 7.86 -4.49
CA GLY A 184 -0.20 6.47 -4.70
C GLY A 184 1.31 6.34 -4.80
N HIS A 185 1.85 5.22 -4.31
CA HIS A 185 3.24 4.82 -4.55
C HIS A 185 3.33 3.52 -5.34
N SER A 186 4.21 3.45 -6.34
CA SER A 186 4.50 2.21 -7.08
C SER A 186 3.20 1.58 -7.62
N LEU A 187 2.81 0.36 -7.20
CA LEU A 187 1.54 -0.27 -7.59
C LEU A 187 0.31 0.64 -7.37
N GLY A 188 0.26 1.43 -6.29
CA GLY A 188 -0.84 2.39 -6.09
C GLY A 188 -0.96 3.40 -7.24
N THR A 189 0.15 3.77 -7.89
CA THR A 189 0.12 4.65 -9.06
C THR A 189 -0.45 3.96 -10.31
N LEU A 190 -0.14 2.67 -10.51
CA LEU A 190 -0.70 1.88 -11.60
C LEU A 190 -2.21 1.78 -11.44
N VAL A 191 -2.67 1.42 -10.24
CA VAL A 191 -4.08 1.32 -9.90
C VAL A 191 -4.81 2.65 -10.15
N ALA A 192 -4.20 3.78 -9.78
CA ALA A 192 -4.77 5.10 -10.04
C ALA A 192 -4.86 5.41 -11.55
N LEU A 193 -3.79 5.19 -12.30
CA LEU A 193 -3.73 5.46 -13.74
C LEU A 193 -4.75 4.62 -14.52
N VAL A 194 -4.82 3.32 -14.24
CA VAL A 194 -5.78 2.42 -14.91
C VAL A 194 -7.22 2.83 -14.57
N SER A 195 -7.52 3.01 -13.27
CA SER A 195 -8.85 3.43 -12.83
C SER A 195 -9.33 4.69 -13.53
N LEU A 196 -8.48 5.73 -13.62
CA LEU A 196 -8.80 6.99 -14.29
C LEU A 196 -9.00 6.80 -15.79
N SER A 197 -8.17 5.97 -16.44
CA SER A 197 -8.30 5.68 -17.87
C SER A 197 -9.61 4.95 -18.22
N GLU A 198 -10.11 4.14 -17.28
CA GLU A 198 -11.39 3.44 -17.39
C GLU A 198 -12.59 4.28 -16.88
N GLY A 199 -12.36 5.54 -16.50
CA GLY A 199 -13.43 6.44 -16.02
C GLY A 199 -13.96 6.11 -14.62
N LYS A 200 -13.24 5.30 -13.82
CA LYS A 200 -13.65 4.94 -12.45
C LYS A 200 -13.35 6.08 -11.48
N TRP A 201 -14.30 6.34 -10.57
CA TRP A 201 -14.24 7.35 -9.50
C TRP A 201 -13.79 8.77 -9.93
N VAL A 202 -13.78 9.07 -11.23
CA VAL A 202 -13.37 10.37 -11.81
C VAL A 202 -14.19 11.54 -11.29
N ASN A 203 -15.45 11.30 -10.92
CA ASN A 203 -16.32 12.30 -10.34
C ASN A 203 -16.05 12.55 -8.85
N GLN A 204 -15.39 11.60 -8.17
CA GLN A 204 -15.08 11.63 -6.74
C GLN A 204 -13.65 12.12 -6.47
N VAL A 205 -12.74 12.10 -7.44
CA VAL A 205 -11.36 12.57 -7.24
C VAL A 205 -11.23 14.09 -7.44
N LYS A 206 -10.42 14.72 -6.60
CA LYS A 206 -10.02 16.14 -6.69
C LYS A 206 -8.68 16.31 -7.38
N SER A 207 -7.69 15.54 -6.94
CA SER A 207 -6.32 15.58 -7.46
C SER A 207 -5.61 14.24 -7.23
N VAL A 208 -4.55 13.98 -7.98
CA VAL A 208 -3.77 12.74 -7.91
C VAL A 208 -2.28 13.06 -7.90
N ALA A 209 -1.56 12.56 -6.91
CA ALA A 209 -0.10 12.58 -6.84
C ALA A 209 0.46 11.15 -6.99
N LEU A 210 1.38 10.96 -7.93
CA LEU A 210 1.95 9.66 -8.28
C LEU A 210 3.43 9.60 -7.89
N LEU A 211 3.74 8.84 -6.84
CA LEU A 211 5.10 8.67 -6.32
C LEU A 211 5.74 7.41 -6.92
N SER A 212 6.84 7.58 -7.65
CA SER A 212 7.49 6.49 -8.41
C SER A 212 6.51 5.78 -9.36
N PRO A 213 5.95 6.50 -10.37
CA PRO A 213 4.86 6.00 -11.18
C PRO A 213 5.21 4.75 -12.00
N ILE A 214 4.31 3.77 -12.01
CA ILE A 214 4.37 2.56 -12.83
C ILE A 214 3.25 2.62 -13.87
N ALA A 215 3.64 2.74 -15.15
CA ALA A 215 2.72 2.68 -16.29
C ALA A 215 3.17 1.62 -17.30
N TYR A 216 4.46 1.54 -17.60
CA TYR A 216 5.04 0.55 -18.49
C TYR A 216 6.22 -0.16 -17.83
N LEU A 217 6.13 -1.48 -17.69
CA LEU A 217 7.18 -2.31 -17.09
C LEU A 217 8.24 -2.77 -18.10
N SER A 218 7.99 -2.59 -19.40
CA SER A 218 8.81 -3.13 -20.50
C SER A 218 10.21 -2.51 -20.64
N LYS A 219 10.48 -1.36 -19.99
CA LYS A 219 11.76 -0.63 -20.07
C LYS A 219 12.58 -0.64 -18.78
N VAL A 220 12.19 -1.44 -17.79
CA VAL A 220 12.87 -1.48 -16.49
C VAL A 220 14.18 -2.25 -16.59
N LYS A 221 15.30 -1.55 -16.37
CA LYS A 221 16.67 -2.10 -16.54
C LYS A 221 17.31 -2.61 -15.25
N THR A 222 16.81 -2.20 -14.09
CA THR A 222 17.39 -2.58 -12.79
C THR A 222 16.90 -3.96 -12.36
N VAL A 223 17.75 -4.75 -11.70
CA VAL A 223 17.39 -6.10 -11.21
C VAL A 223 16.17 -6.04 -10.28
N LEU A 224 16.16 -5.10 -9.33
CA LEU A 224 15.03 -4.89 -8.43
C LEU A 224 13.76 -4.50 -9.19
N GLY A 225 13.89 -3.63 -10.19
CA GLY A 225 12.77 -3.22 -11.02
C GLY A 225 12.27 -4.34 -11.93
N GLN A 226 13.14 -5.24 -12.40
CA GLN A 226 12.75 -6.44 -13.14
C GLN A 226 12.04 -7.45 -12.24
N VAL A 227 12.44 -7.60 -10.98
CA VAL A 227 11.72 -8.42 -9.98
C VAL A 227 10.35 -7.81 -9.70
N GLY A 228 10.26 -6.50 -9.49
CA GLY A 228 8.98 -5.80 -9.32
C GLY A 228 8.08 -5.93 -10.55
N ALA A 229 8.65 -5.76 -11.74
CA ALA A 229 7.95 -5.98 -13.00
C ALA A 229 7.46 -7.43 -13.13
N ARG A 230 8.25 -8.42 -12.74
CA ARG A 230 7.86 -9.84 -12.73
C ARG A 230 6.85 -10.20 -11.67
N SER A 231 6.76 -9.47 -10.55
CA SER A 231 5.66 -9.64 -9.59
C SER A 231 4.35 -9.23 -10.24
N LEU A 232 4.32 -8.06 -10.87
CA LEU A 232 3.14 -7.52 -11.56
C LEU A 232 2.80 -8.31 -12.83
N LEU A 233 3.81 -8.76 -13.58
CA LEU A 233 3.64 -9.60 -14.77
C LEU A 233 3.37 -11.07 -14.43
N GLY A 234 3.86 -11.58 -13.30
CA GLY A 234 3.59 -12.93 -12.82
C GLY A 234 2.10 -13.11 -12.51
N GLU A 235 1.46 -12.05 -12.03
CA GLU A 235 0.00 -11.96 -11.93
C GLU A 235 -0.66 -12.01 -13.33
N VAL A 236 -0.13 -11.29 -14.33
CA VAL A 236 -0.62 -11.30 -15.73
C VAL A 236 -0.44 -12.67 -16.43
N VAL A 237 0.68 -13.36 -16.21
CA VAL A 237 0.96 -14.68 -16.82
C VAL A 237 0.05 -15.76 -16.22
N ASN A 238 -0.24 -15.69 -14.92
CA ASN A 238 -1.26 -16.53 -14.31
C ASN A 238 -2.64 -16.27 -14.92
N LEU A 239 -2.95 -15.02 -15.27
CA LEU A 239 -4.17 -14.60 -15.96
C LEU A 239 -4.32 -15.24 -17.34
N ILE A 240 -3.25 -15.25 -18.16
CA ILE A 240 -3.25 -15.90 -19.48
C ILE A 240 -3.47 -17.42 -19.36
N ASN A 241 -2.84 -18.04 -18.36
CA ASN A 241 -3.03 -19.48 -18.10
C ASN A 241 -4.45 -19.78 -17.58
N ARG A 242 -5.07 -18.86 -16.83
CA ARG A 242 -6.48 -18.97 -16.40
C ARG A 242 -7.45 -18.83 -17.57
N THR A 243 -7.26 -17.86 -18.45
CA THR A 243 -8.10 -17.72 -19.65
C THR A 243 -8.00 -18.93 -20.58
N ASN A 244 -6.84 -19.60 -20.64
CA ASN A 244 -6.72 -20.83 -21.43
C ASN A 244 -7.34 -22.07 -20.77
N SER A 245 -7.53 -22.06 -19.43
CA SER A 245 -8.14 -23.17 -18.68
C SER A 245 -9.66 -23.08 -18.58
N SER A 246 -10.27 -21.93 -18.83
CA SER A 246 -11.73 -21.74 -18.85
C SER A 246 -12.37 -22.01 -20.21
N TYR A 247 -11.57 -22.35 -21.23
CA TYR A 247 -12.01 -22.80 -22.56
C TYR A 247 -11.76 -24.29 -22.83
N SER A 248 -11.47 -25.08 -21.79
CA SER A 248 -11.26 -26.54 -21.87
C SER A 248 -12.22 -27.30 -20.98
#